data_AF-A0A381KJ08-F1
#
_entry.id   AF-A0A381KJ08-F1
#
_cell.length_a   1.000
_cell.length_b   1.000
_cell.length_c   1.000
_cell.angle_alpha   90.00
_cell.angle_beta   90.00
_cell.angle_gamma   90.00
#
_symmetry.space_group_name_H-M   'P 1'
#
loop_
_entity.id
_entity.type
_entity.pdbx_description
1 polymer ?
#
loop_
_entity_poly.entity_id
_entity_poly.type
_entity_poly.pdbx_seq_one_letter_code
_entity_poly.pdbx_strand_id
1 'polypeptide(L)' 'MKEGTPMLKINRPLIESKGISLITPVTITNHSEYNMNTCNVGNSVEGGKDTVIEFK' A
#
# COMPACT_ATOMS: atom_id res chain seq x y z
N MET A 1 -9.08 8.01 12.02
CA MET A 1 -7.67 7.55 12.09
C MET A 1 -6.82 8.54 11.35
N LYS A 2 -5.58 8.78 11.77
CA LYS A 2 -4.68 9.70 11.05
C LYS A 2 -3.71 8.89 10.20
N GLU A 3 -3.18 9.53 9.17
CA GLU A 3 -2.07 8.97 8.39
C GLU A 3 -0.93 8.50 9.32
N GLY A 4 -0.31 7.36 8.97
CA GLY A 4 0.75 6.75 9.75
C GLY A 4 0.31 6.01 11.02
N THR A 5 -0.98 6.05 11.39
CA THR A 5 -1.47 5.26 12.55
C THR A 5 -1.41 3.75 12.22
N PRO A 6 -0.63 2.94 12.95
CA PRO A 6 -0.51 1.51 12.65
C PRO A 6 -1.82 0.77 12.90
N MET A 7 -2.34 0.08 11.88
CA MET A 7 -3.57 -0.73 11.96
C MET A 7 -3.34 -2.20 12.20
N LEU A 8 -2.31 -2.74 11.56
CA LEU A 8 -1.94 -4.14 11.63
C LEU A 8 -0.42 -4.24 11.68
N LYS A 9 0.09 -5.21 12.44
CA LYS A 9 1.50 -5.59 12.43
C LYS A 9 1.61 -7.00 11.87
N ILE A 10 2.52 -7.22 10.93
CA ILE A 10 2.76 -8.51 10.30
C ILE A 10 4.15 -9.04 10.65
N ASN A 11 4.26 -10.36 10.78
CA ASN A 11 5.54 -11.04 10.99
C ASN A 11 6.10 -11.47 9.63
N ARG A 12 6.94 -10.63 9.01
CA ARG A 12 7.52 -10.88 7.68
C ARG A 12 8.34 -12.20 7.64
N PRO A 13 9.25 -12.48 8.59
CA PRO A 13 9.99 -13.74 8.59
C PRO A 13 9.11 -15.00 8.60
N LEU A 14 7.99 -14.98 9.33
CA LEU A 14 7.05 -16.10 9.38
C LEU A 14 6.29 -16.30 8.05
N ILE A 15 5.96 -15.21 7.35
CA ILE A 15 5.25 -15.29 6.07
C ILE A 15 6.22 -15.79 4.98
N GLU A 16 7.45 -15.28 4.97
CA GLU A 16 8.52 -15.71 4.06
C GLU A 16 8.88 -17.18 4.28
N SER A 17 8.96 -17.66 5.53
CA SER A 17 9.27 -19.06 5.82
C SER A 17 8.20 -20.05 5.32
N LYS A 18 6.97 -19.56 5.09
CA LYS A 18 5.88 -20.33 4.49
C LYS A 18 5.85 -20.26 2.96
N GLY A 19 6.80 -19.56 2.34
CA GLY A 19 6.84 -19.35 0.89
C GLY A 19 5.71 -18.45 0.37
N ILE A 20 5.11 -17.63 1.24
CA ILE A 20 4.00 -16.74 0.88
C ILE A 20 4.56 -15.38 0.45
N SER A 21 4.00 -14.82 -0.63
CA SER A 21 4.39 -13.51 -1.14
C SER A 21 4.07 -12.39 -0.14
N LEU A 22 4.99 -11.44 0.01
CA LEU A 22 4.78 -10.20 0.77
C LEU A 22 4.22 -9.04 -0.08
N ILE A 23 3.90 -9.29 -1.35
CA ILE A 23 3.25 -8.29 -2.21
C ILE A 23 1.88 -7.96 -1.60
N THR A 24 1.70 -6.69 -1.25
CA THR A 24 0.44 -6.18 -0.72
C THR A 24 -0.15 -5.19 -1.72
N PRO A 25 -1.19 -5.57 -2.49
CA PRO A 25 -1.82 -4.66 -3.43
C PRO A 25 -2.56 -3.55 -2.68
N VAL A 26 -2.44 -2.32 -3.17
CA VAL A 26 -3.23 -1.17 -2.73
C VAL A 26 -4.21 -0.84 -3.86
N THR A 27 -5.51 -0.83 -3.56
CA THR A 27 -6.56 -0.70 -4.58
C THR A 27 -7.61 0.34 -4.17
N ILE A 28 -8.04 1.17 -5.13
CA ILE A 28 -9.23 2.01 -5.02
C ILE A 28 -10.41 1.21 -5.57
N THR A 29 -11.35 0.83 -4.72
CA THR A 29 -12.46 -0.06 -5.11
C THR A 29 -13.59 0.67 -5.82
N ASN A 30 -13.82 1.95 -5.49
CA ASN A 30 -14.82 2.83 -6.09
C ASN A 30 -14.26 3.65 -7.28
N HIS A 31 -13.49 3.00 -8.15
CA HIS A 31 -12.86 3.62 -9.33
C HIS A 31 -13.84 4.23 -10.35
N SER A 32 -15.13 3.89 -10.30
CA SER A 32 -16.14 4.55 -11.14
C SER A 32 -16.34 6.03 -10.79
N GLU A 33 -16.00 6.41 -9.55
CA GLU A 33 -16.14 7.78 -9.03
C GLU A 33 -14.83 8.56 -9.11
N TYR A 34 -13.70 7.86 -9.24
CA TYR A 34 -12.36 8.44 -9.12
C TYR A 34 -11.45 7.98 -10.25
N ASN A 35 -10.77 8.92 -10.88
CA ASN A 35 -9.75 8.63 -11.89
C ASN A 35 -8.38 8.61 -11.22
N MET A 36 -7.60 7.58 -11.53
CA MET A 36 -6.21 7.49 -11.10
C MET A 36 -5.35 8.43 -11.94
N ASN A 37 -4.62 9.34 -11.30
CA ASN A 37 -3.80 10.33 -11.99
C ASN A 37 -2.36 9.84 -12.15
N THR A 38 -1.74 9.44 -11.04
CA THR A 38 -0.33 9.05 -10.99
C THR A 38 -0.12 7.91 -9.99
N CYS A 39 0.92 7.11 -10.22
CA CYS A 39 1.38 6.07 -9.30
C CYS A 39 2.88 6.18 -9.11
N ASN A 40 3.34 6.06 -7.87
CA ASN A 40 4.74 6.11 -7.51
C ASN A 40 5.44 4.75 -7.79
N VAL A 41 5.60 4.42 -9.07
CA VAL A 41 6.10 3.12 -9.52
C VAL A 41 7.63 3.09 -9.54
N GLY A 42 8.21 1.96 -9.10
CA GLY A 42 9.66 1.71 -9.17
C GLY A 42 10.49 2.37 -8.07
N ASN A 43 9.84 3.11 -7.16
CA ASN A 43 10.50 3.79 -6.05
C ASN A 43 10.27 3.06 -4.72
N SER A 44 11.24 3.17 -3.83
CA SER A 44 11.08 2.77 -2.43
C SER A 44 10.25 3.80 -1.69
N VAL A 45 9.28 3.35 -0.89
CA VAL A 45 8.34 4.21 -0.16
C VAL A 45 8.22 3.80 1.31
N GLU A 46 7.91 4.76 2.18
CA GLU A 46 7.65 4.57 3.60
C GLU A 46 6.18 4.87 3.94
N GLY A 47 5.53 3.91 4.60
CA GLY A 47 4.12 4.01 4.99
C GLY A 47 3.87 5.16 5.97
N GLY A 48 2.91 6.02 5.65
CA GLY A 48 2.56 7.20 6.44
C GLY A 48 3.46 8.41 6.22
N LYS A 49 4.29 8.39 5.16
CA LYS A 49 5.07 9.54 4.69
C LYS A 49 4.90 9.78 3.19
N ASP A 50 5.09 8.73 2.40
CA ASP A 50 5.10 8.85 0.94
C ASP A 50 3.71 8.62 0.34
N THR A 51 3.34 9.47 -0.61
CA THR A 51 2.14 9.26 -1.43
C THR A 51 2.43 8.23 -2.53
N VAL A 52 1.59 7.19 -2.61
CA VAL A 52 1.75 6.08 -3.57
C VAL A 52 0.78 6.16 -4.75
N ILE A 53 -0.41 6.74 -4.55
CA ILE A 53 -1.46 6.90 -5.55
C ILE A 53 -2.06 8.29 -5.40
N GLU A 54 -2.11 9.05 -6.48
CA GLU A 54 -2.91 10.26 -6.58
C GLU A 54 -4.16 9.97 -7.43
N PHE A 55 -5.32 10.43 -6.97
CA PHE A 55 -6.59 10.26 -7.65
C PHE A 55 -7.44 11.54 -7.56
N LYS A 56 -8.36 11.72 -8.51
CA LYS A 56 -9.33 12.82 -8.54
C LYS A 56 -10.74 12.33 -8.78
#